data_AF-H4F8J6-F1
#
_entry.id   AF-H4F8J6-F1
#
_cell.length_a   1.000
_cell.length_b   1.000
_cell.length_c   1.000
_cell.angle_alpha   90.00
_cell.angle_beta   90.00
_cell.angle_gamma   90.00
#
_symmetry.space_group_name_H-M   'P 1'
#
loop_
_entity.id
_entity.type
_entity.pdbx_description
1 polymer ?
#
loop_
_entity_poly.entity_id
_entity_poly.type
_entity_poly.pdbx_seq_one_letter_code
_entity_poly.pdbx_strand_id
1 'polypeptide(L)' 'MPVVAPTNSSTAQSGLMEVVSANGRRVIVGRDVDVEALLRIMRGLEALR' A
#
# COMPACT_ATOMS: atom_id res chain seq x y z
N MET A 1 9.28 -23.20 15.55
CA MET A 1 9.26 -22.03 14.65
C MET A 1 7.87 -21.42 14.76
N PRO A 2 7.68 -20.18 15.25
CA PRO A 2 6.34 -19.59 15.25
C PRO A 2 5.97 -19.27 13.80
N VAL A 3 4.82 -19.76 13.36
CA VAL A 3 4.24 -19.37 12.08
C VAL A 3 3.79 -17.92 12.20
N VAL A 4 4.39 -17.02 11.41
CA VAL A 4 3.94 -15.64 11.33
C VAL A 4 2.57 -15.63 10.65
N ALA A 5 1.51 -15.60 11.44
CA ALA A 5 0.18 -15.29 10.92
C ALA A 5 0.25 -13.89 10.29
N PRO A 6 -0.37 -13.65 9.12
CA PRO A 6 -0.47 -12.31 8.58
C PRO A 6 -1.17 -11.48 9.65
N THR A 7 -0.41 -10.56 10.24
CA THR A 7 -0.97 -9.60 11.17
C THR A 7 -1.87 -8.76 10.30
N ASN A 8 -3.18 -9.02 10.34
CA ASN A 8 -4.19 -8.08 9.89
C ASN A 8 -4.04 -6.88 10.84
N SER A 9 -3.02 -6.08 10.57
CA SER A 9 -2.76 -4.82 11.25
C SER A 9 -3.98 -3.99 10.96
N SER A 10 -4.85 -3.85 11.96
CA SER A 10 -5.98 -2.96 11.97
C SER A 10 -5.50 -1.57 11.56
N THR A 11 -5.56 -1.28 10.26
CA THR A 11 -5.35 0.06 9.66
C THR A 11 -6.39 1.06 10.16
N ALA A 12 -7.35 0.59 10.96
CA ALA A 12 -8.41 1.35 11.59
C ALA A 12 -7.98 2.42 12.61
N GLN A 13 -6.68 2.70 12.81
CA GLN A 13 -6.26 3.67 13.83
C GLN A 13 -5.28 4.79 13.43
N SER A 14 -4.76 4.90 12.20
CA SER A 14 -3.70 5.92 11.93
C SER A 14 -3.76 6.72 10.64
N GLY A 15 -4.88 6.71 9.90
CA GLY A 15 -4.99 7.48 8.65
C GLY A 15 -4.08 6.95 7.54
N LEU A 16 -3.73 5.67 7.61
CA LEU A 16 -3.02 4.98 6.55
C LEU A 16 -4.03 4.17 5.72
N MET A 17 -3.89 4.22 4.39
CA MET A 17 -4.63 3.42 3.43
C MET A 17 -3.72 2.37 2.81
N GLU A 18 -4.21 1.15 2.63
CA GLU A 18 -3.51 0.15 1.82
C GLU A 18 -4.09 0.15 0.40
N VAL A 19 -3.20 0.25 -0.60
CA VAL A 19 -3.53 0.19 -2.02
C VAL A 19 -2.87 -1.04 -2.63
N VAL A 20 -3.62 -1.81 -3.40
CA VAL A 20 -3.09 -2.95 -4.15
C VAL A 20 -2.84 -2.50 -5.59
N SER A 21 -1.59 -2.61 -6.02
CA SER A 21 -1.13 -2.35 -7.39
C SER A 21 -1.55 -3.48 -8.33
N ALA A 22 -1.72 -3.20 -9.62
CA ALA A 22 -2.06 -4.22 -10.63
C ALA A 22 -1.04 -5.37 -10.71
N ASN A 23 0.21 -5.15 -10.31
CA ASN A 23 1.24 -6.19 -10.21
C ASN A 23 1.22 -6.99 -8.88
N GLY A 24 0.16 -6.85 -8.08
CA GLY A 24 -0.02 -7.58 -6.82
C GLY A 24 0.80 -7.05 -5.64
N ARG A 25 1.58 -5.97 -5.83
CA ARG A 25 2.29 -5.31 -4.72
C ARG A 25 1.33 -4.47 -3.89
N ARG A 26 1.53 -4.48 -2.57
CA ARG A 26 0.77 -3.67 -1.62
C ARG A 26 1.56 -2.40 -1.27
N VAL A 27 0.89 -1.26 -1.27
CA VAL A 27 1.46 0.06 -0.99
C VAL A 27 0.69 0.67 0.18
N ILE A 28 1.40 1.13 1.20
CA ILE A 28 0.82 1.84 2.34
C ILE A 28 0.92 3.34 2.09
N VAL A 29 -0.19 4.03 2.18
CA VAL A 29 -0.36 5.43 1.80
C VAL A 29 -0.78 6.24 3.03
N GLY A 30 -0.10 7.35 3.27
CA GLY A 30 -0.48 8.29 4.33
C GLY A 30 -1.69 9.15 3.96
N ARG A 31 -2.42 9.64 4.98
CA ARG A 31 -3.62 10.47 4.80
C ARG A 31 -3.40 11.70 3.93
N ASP A 32 -2.25 12.35 4.10
CA ASP A 32 -1.98 13.67 3.51
C ASP A 32 -1.19 13.55 2.18
N VAL A 33 -1.23 12.38 1.54
CA VAL A 33 -0.59 12.14 0.24
C VAL A 33 -1.38 12.80 -0.88
N ASP A 34 -0.68 13.56 -1.71
CA ASP A 34 -1.23 14.12 -2.94
C ASP A 34 -1.67 13.01 -3.92
N VAL A 35 -2.86 13.17 -4.48
CA VAL A 35 -3.49 12.16 -5.36
C VAL A 35 -2.72 12.00 -6.67
N GLU A 36 -2.21 13.07 -7.26
CA GLU A 36 -1.44 12.98 -8.50
C GLU A 36 -0.10 12.29 -8.27
N ALA A 37 0.56 12.60 -7.15
CA ALA A 37 1.78 11.93 -6.72
C ALA A 37 1.53 10.43 -6.52
N LEU A 38 0.44 10.05 -5.84
CA LEU A 38 0.05 8.66 -5.65
C LEU A 38 -0.14 7.95 -6.99
N LEU A 39 -0.93 8.52 -7.92
CA LEU A 39 -1.18 7.92 -9.23
C LEU A 39 0.10 7.79 -10.07
N ARG A 40 1.00 8.77 -10.00
CA ARG A 40 2.30 8.71 -10.69
C ARG A 40 3.17 7.57 -10.16
N ILE A 41 3.23 7.41 -8.84
CA ILE A 41 3.99 6.35 -8.20
C ILE A 41 3.37 4.99 -8.53
N MET A 42 2.05 4.84 -8.41
CA MET A 42 1.36 3.59 -8.72
C MET A 42 1.65 3.12 -10.15
N ARG A 43 1.54 4.02 -11.15
CA ARG A 43 1.89 3.69 -12.55
C ARG A 43 3.35 3.25 -12.71
N GLY A 44 4.27 3.92 -12.02
CA GLY A 44 5.69 3.54 -12.04
C GLY A 44 5.92 2.16 -11.41
N LEU A 45 5.28 1.90 -10.26
CA LEU A 45 5.36 0.62 -9.56
C LEU A 45 4.76 -0.53 -10.37
N GLU A 46 3.65 -0.29 -11.08
CA GLU A 46 3.00 -1.26 -11.96
C GLU A 46 3.88 -1.65 -13.15
N ALA A 47 4.69 -0.72 -13.66
CA ALA A 47 5.62 -0.97 -14.76
C ALA A 47 6.88 -1.75 -14.34
N LEU A 48 7.11 -1.96 -13.03
CA LEU A 48 8.22 -2.77 -12.54
C LEU A 48 7.87 -4.26 -12.66
N ARG A 49 8.65 -4.96 -13.49
CA ARG A 49 8.68 -6.42 -13.62
C ARG A 49 9.42 -7.08 -12.47
#